data_AF-A0A1S7DPT8-F1
#
_entry.id   AF-A0A1S7DPT8-F1
#
_cell.length_a   1.000
_cell.length_b   1.000
_cell.length_c   1.000
_cell.angle_alpha   90.00
_cell.angle_beta   90.00
_cell.angle_gamma   90.00
#
_symmetry.space_group_name_H-M   'P 1'
#
loop_
_entity.id
_entity.type
_entity.pdbx_description
1 polymer ?
#
loop_
_entity_poly.entity_id
_entity_poly.type
_entity_poly.pdbx_seq_one_letter_code
_entity_poly.pdbx_strand_id
1 'polypeptide(L)'
;MVKQIEKFSALSEADIKGVLVALENVAQEALANGYMVRLEKLGTLYPTLSSGGTATEKDFNQGLIKSVGVNYRPGKRILDSMKAAGFEKMK
;
A
#
# COMPACT_ATOMS: atom_id res chain seq x y z
N MET A 1 4.36 -17.09 0.32
CA MET A 1 5.12 -15.95 0.89
C MET A 1 5.69 -16.27 2.26
N VAL A 2 4.89 -16.70 3.25
CA VAL A 2 5.38 -17.04 4.62
C VAL A 2 6.56 -18.00 4.62
N LYS A 3 6.44 -19.17 3.97
CA LYS A 3 7.56 -20.14 3.80
C LYS A 3 8.80 -19.59 3.08
N GLN A 4 8.66 -18.51 2.30
CA GLN A 4 9.81 -17.86 1.66
C GLN A 4 10.48 -16.88 2.64
N ILE A 5 9.68 -16.14 3.42
CA ILE A 5 10.19 -15.24 4.47
C ILE A 5 10.95 -16.03 5.55
N GLU A 6 10.45 -17.20 5.93
CA GLU A 6 11.10 -18.10 6.90
C GLU A 6 12.52 -18.49 6.48
N LYS A 7 12.83 -18.54 5.18
CA LYS A 7 14.21 -18.79 4.70
C LYS A 7 15.18 -17.64 4.98
N PHE A 8 14.67 -16.45 5.30
CA PHE A 8 15.43 -15.23 5.52
C PHE A 8 15.24 -14.66 6.94
N SER A 9 14.58 -15.40 7.84
CA SER A 9 14.37 -15.01 9.23
C SER A 9 14.49 -16.22 10.16
N ALA A 10 14.65 -15.97 11.45
CA ALA A 10 14.61 -17.02 12.47
C ALA A 10 13.20 -17.21 13.08
N LEU A 11 12.18 -16.63 12.44
CA LEU A 11 10.80 -16.62 12.94
C LEU A 11 10.06 -17.89 12.51
N SER A 12 9.21 -18.42 13.41
CA SER A 12 8.34 -19.53 13.04
C SER A 12 7.25 -19.10 12.06
N GLU A 13 6.61 -20.07 11.40
CA GLU A 13 5.43 -19.79 10.55
C GLU A 13 4.34 -19.01 11.32
N ALA A 14 4.12 -19.34 12.60
CA ALA A 14 3.15 -18.66 13.44
C ALA A 14 3.52 -17.20 13.70
N ASP A 15 4.79 -16.94 14.01
CA ASP A 15 5.29 -15.58 14.26
C ASP A 15 5.16 -14.70 13.01
N ILE A 16 5.55 -15.23 11.84
CA ILE A 16 5.45 -14.49 10.58
C ILE A 16 4.00 -14.13 10.27
N LYS A 17 3.06 -15.07 10.46
CA LYS A 17 1.63 -14.80 10.30
C LYS A 17 1.15 -13.72 11.26
N GLY A 18 1.57 -13.79 12.53
CA GLY A 18 1.27 -12.78 13.54
C GLY A 18 1.73 -11.38 13.14
N VAL A 19 2.96 -11.25 12.63
CA VAL A 19 3.51 -9.97 12.16
C VAL A 19 2.74 -9.43 10.95
N LEU A 20 2.34 -10.28 10.00
CA LEU A 20 1.56 -9.84 8.84
C LEU A 20 0.18 -9.29 9.25
N VAL A 21 -0.50 -9.98 10.17
CA VAL A 21 -1.79 -9.52 10.72
C VAL A 21 -1.63 -8.23 11.51
N ALA A 22 -0.60 -8.13 12.34
CA ALA A 22 -0.32 -6.90 13.09
C ALA A 22 -0.02 -5.72 12.16
N LEU A 23 0.77 -5.94 11.11
CA LEU A 23 1.07 -4.93 10.10
C LEU A 23 -0.20 -4.48 9.36
N GLU A 24 -1.07 -5.41 8.98
CA GLU A 24 -2.35 -5.11 8.35
C GLU A 24 -3.21 -4.21 9.24
N ASN A 25 -3.35 -4.56 10.52
CA ASN A 25 -4.12 -3.78 11.50
C ASN A 25 -3.61 -2.35 11.68
N VAL A 26 -2.29 -2.19 11.86
CA VAL A 26 -1.69 -0.86 12.02
C VAL A 26 -1.78 -0.05 10.71
N ALA A 27 -1.58 -0.71 9.56
CA ALA A 27 -1.65 -0.03 8.27
C ALA A 27 -3.07 0.43 7.92
N GLN A 28 -4.10 -0.38 8.16
CA GLN A 28 -5.48 0.02 7.86
C GLN A 28 -5.91 1.22 8.71
N GLU A 29 -5.55 1.25 9.99
CA GLU A 29 -5.88 2.35 10.89
C GLU A 29 -5.16 3.63 10.47
N ALA A 30 -3.87 3.55 10.14
CA ALA A 30 -3.11 4.69 9.65
C ALA A 30 -3.70 5.26 8.35
N LEU A 31 -4.02 4.39 7.37
CA LEU A 31 -4.58 4.81 6.09
C LEU A 31 -5.98 5.42 6.22
N ALA A 32 -6.84 4.85 7.07
CA ALA A 32 -8.18 5.38 7.34
C ALA A 32 -8.12 6.79 7.96
N ASN A 33 -7.09 7.05 8.77
CA ASN A 33 -6.83 8.36 9.36
C ASN A 33 -6.10 9.34 8.42
N GLY A 34 -5.90 8.99 7.14
CA GLY A 34 -5.25 9.87 6.17
C GLY A 34 -3.71 9.84 6.20
N TYR A 35 -3.09 8.99 7.02
CA TYR A 35 -1.64 8.90 7.14
C TYR A 35 -1.03 7.99 6.06
N MET A 36 0.21 8.28 5.70
CA MET A 36 1.00 7.41 4.83
C MET A 36 1.70 6.32 5.64
N VAL A 37 1.75 5.10 5.11
CA VAL A 37 2.44 3.96 5.73
C VAL A 37 3.73 3.69 4.96
N ARG A 38 4.87 3.96 5.59
CA ARG A 38 6.20 3.70 5.01
C ARG A 38 6.71 2.32 5.43
N LEU A 39 6.95 1.47 4.44
CA LEU A 39 7.48 0.11 4.59
C LEU A 39 8.95 0.04 4.16
N GLU A 40 9.76 0.99 4.64
CA GLU A 40 11.20 1.07 4.34
C GLU A 40 11.52 0.92 2.83
N LYS A 41 12.33 -0.08 2.47
CA LYS A 41 12.77 -0.34 1.10
C LYS A 41 11.67 -0.94 0.22
N LEU A 42 10.56 -1.42 0.78
CA LEU A 42 9.42 -1.89 0.01
C LEU A 42 8.72 -0.69 -0.63
N GLY A 43 8.51 0.40 0.09
CA GLY A 43 7.92 1.62 -0.46
C GLY A 43 6.95 2.28 0.50
N THR A 44 5.97 3.00 -0.04
CA THR A 44 5.00 3.76 0.75
C THR A 44 3.59 3.54 0.23
N LEU A 45 2.67 3.20 1.13
CA LEU A 45 1.24 3.19 0.88
C LEU A 45 0.66 4.54 1.34
N TYR A 46 -0.28 5.09 0.58
CA TYR A 46 -0.93 6.33 0.96
C TYR A 46 -2.39 6.35 0.49
N PRO A 47 -3.31 6.89 1.31
CA PRO A 47 -4.71 6.94 0.95
C PRO A 47 -4.94 7.97 -0.16
N THR A 48 -5.95 7.71 -0.97
CA THR A 48 -6.38 8.63 -2.03
C THR A 48 -7.88 8.81 -1.98
N LEU A 49 -8.31 10.05 -2.18
CA LEU A 49 -9.71 10.44 -2.26
C LEU A 49 -9.91 11.24 -3.55
N SER A 50 -10.94 10.89 -4.31
CA SER A 50 -11.41 11.69 -5.44
C SER A 50 -12.85 12.06 -5.22
N SER A 51 -13.20 13.31 -5.51
CA SER A 51 -14.57 13.81 -5.44
C SER A 51 -14.92 14.68 -6.66
N GLY A 52 -16.20 14.93 -6.86
CA GLY A 52 -16.66 16.08 -7.62
C GLY A 52 -16.49 17.37 -6.82
N GLY A 53 -16.20 18.48 -7.49
CA GLY A 53 -16.18 19.80 -6.86
C GLY A 53 -17.55 20.49 -6.92
N THR A 54 -17.77 21.44 -6.02
CA THR A 54 -18.95 22.32 -6.00
C THR A 54 -18.52 23.78 -5.89
N ALA A 55 -19.44 24.69 -6.22
CA ALA A 55 -19.18 26.13 -6.15
C ALA A 55 -19.06 26.64 -4.69
N THR A 56 -19.82 26.04 -3.76
CA THR A 56 -19.78 26.41 -2.34
C THR A 56 -19.57 25.19 -1.46
N GLU A 57 -19.04 25.43 -0.26
CA GLU A 57 -18.86 24.39 0.77
C GLU A 57 -20.19 23.76 1.18
N LYS A 58 -21.26 24.54 1.24
CA LYS A 58 -22.60 24.08 1.63
C LYS A 58 -23.18 23.05 0.66
N ASP A 59 -22.78 23.12 -0.61
CA ASP A 59 -23.24 22.20 -1.65
C ASP A 59 -22.44 20.89 -1.65
N PHE A 60 -21.27 20.87 -1.00
CA PHE A 60 -20.45 19.67 -0.94
C PHE A 60 -21.06 18.66 0.04
N ASN A 61 -21.20 17.41 -0.41
CA ASN A 61 -21.72 16.32 0.42
C ASN A 61 -21.05 14.99 0.05
N GLN A 62 -21.23 13.97 0.90
CA GLN A 62 -20.60 12.65 0.73
C GLN A 62 -20.94 11.97 -0.59
N GLY A 63 -22.11 12.26 -1.19
CA GLY A 63 -22.51 11.74 -2.49
C GLY A 63 -21.62 12.21 -3.66
N LEU A 64 -20.81 13.25 -3.45
CA LEU A 64 -19.83 13.72 -4.42
C LEU A 64 -18.50 12.99 -4.34
N ILE A 65 -18.26 12.17 -3.31
CA ILE A 65 -17.07 11.32 -3.24
C ILE A 65 -17.19 10.24 -4.31
N LYS A 66 -16.27 10.26 -5.27
CA LYS A 66 -16.25 9.34 -6.41
C LYS A 66 -15.52 8.04 -6.10
N SER A 67 -14.42 8.15 -5.35
CA SER A 67 -13.61 6.98 -5.01
C SER A 67 -12.74 7.23 -3.78
N VAL A 68 -12.58 6.19 -2.98
CA VAL A 68 -11.57 6.07 -1.93
C VAL A 68 -10.66 4.91 -2.32
N GLY A 69 -9.36 5.06 -2.12
CA GLY A 69 -8.40 4.03 -2.49
C GLY A 69 -7.08 4.17 -1.74
N VAL A 70 -6.16 3.28 -2.08
CA VAL A 70 -4.79 3.28 -1.56
C VAL A 70 -3.86 3.18 -2.75
N ASN A 71 -2.93 4.11 -2.85
CA ASN A 71 -1.86 4.06 -3.83
C ASN A 71 -0.59 3.51 -3.20
N TYR A 72 0.22 2.86 -4.03
CA TYR A 72 1.53 2.37 -3.66
C TYR A 72 2.61 3.07 -4.47
N ARG A 73 3.55 3.71 -3.77
CA ARG A 73 4.79 4.23 -4.35
C ARG A 73 5.91 3.22 -4.07
N PRO A 74 6.38 2.47 -5.09
CA PRO A 74 7.40 1.46 -4.89
C PRO A 74 8.74 2.07 -4.46
N GLY A 75 9.43 1.37 -3.55
CA GLY A 75 10.77 1.73 -3.14
C GLY A 75 11.79 1.50 -4.26
N LYS A 76 12.94 2.19 -4.17
CA LYS A 76 14.01 2.14 -5.17
C LYS A 76 14.45 0.72 -5.50
N ARG A 77 14.63 -0.14 -4.49
CA ARG A 77 15.06 -1.54 -4.70
C ARG A 77 14.07 -2.32 -5.58
N ILE A 78 12.76 -2.12 -5.38
CA ILE A 78 11.73 -2.79 -6.19
C ILE A 78 11.76 -2.27 -7.61
N LEU A 79 11.81 -0.94 -7.80
CA LEU A 79 11.88 -0.33 -9.12
C LEU A 79 13.13 -0.76 -9.91
N ASP A 80 14.28 -0.80 -9.26
CA ASP A 80 15.54 -1.19 -9.90
C ASP A 80 15.50 -2.68 -10.32
N SER A 81 14.94 -3.56 -9.47
CA SER A 81 14.74 -4.98 -9.83
C SER A 81 13.79 -5.16 -11.02
N MET A 82 12.71 -4.37 -11.11
CA MET A 82 11.78 -4.44 -12.24
C MET A 82 12.42 -3.96 -13.55
N LYS A 83 13.26 -2.91 -13.50
CA LYS A 83 13.98 -2.43 -14.69
C LYS A 83 15.02 -3.44 -15.19
N ALA A 84 15.63 -4.20 -14.28
CA ALA A 84 16.62 -5.21 -14.60
C ALA A 84 16.01 -6.53 -15.13
N ALA A 85 14.70 -6.75 -14.98
CA ALA A 85 14.04 -8.00 -15.35
C ALA A 85 14.01 -8.28 -16.87
N GLY A 86 14.38 -7.30 -17.71
CA GLY A 86 14.26 -7.40 -19.16
C GLY A 86 12.80 -7.30 -19.62
N PHE A 87 12.59 -6.91 -20.88
CA PHE A 87 11.25 -6.80 -21.46
C PHE A 87 11.19 -7.58 -22.77
N GLU A 88 10.24 -8.51 -22.87
CA GLU A 88 9.92 -9.19 -24.11
C GLU A 88 8.59 -8.67 -24.66
N LYS A 89 8.58 -8.29 -25.94
CA LYS A 89 7.35 -7.91 -26.63
C LYS A 89 6.61 -9.18 -27.03
N MET A 90 5.47 -9.45 -26.39
CA MET A 90 4.58 -10.52 -26.85
C MET A 90 4.03 -10.16 -28.25
N LYS A 91 4.10 -11.12 -29.17
CA LYS A 91 3.51 -11.04 -30.51
C LYS A 91 2.03 -11.39 -30.47
#